data_AF-A0ABD3MWZ0-F1
#
_entry.id   AF-A0ABD3MWZ0-F1
#
_cell.length_a   1.000
_cell.length_b   1.000
_cell.length_c   1.000
_cell.angle_alpha   90.00
_cell.angle_beta   90.00
_cell.angle_gamma   90.00
#
_symmetry.space_group_name_H-M   'P 1'
#
loop_
_entity.id
_entity.type
_entity.pdbx_description
1 polymer ?
#
loop_
_entity_poly.entity_id
_entity_poly.type
_entity_poly.pdbx_seq_one_letter_code
_entity_poly.pdbx_strand_id
1 'polypeptide(L)'
;MQLTILLIIQTVATAAFSINHTRAVVRSIKTALNYHPETFERAVDCASNYGMCDVDELLNLAKDLEEYQGCFYEDGSEEACLKEADDREDLSNLLLLQGEMQERMRYFKEGNLFAYDVQAYRDMHDRDEFMDKIAPDLDV
;
A
#
# COMPACT_ATOMS: atom_id res chain seq x y z
N MET A 1 16.30 41.93 -44.88
CA MET A 1 16.31 40.55 -44.39
C MET A 1 16.61 40.56 -42.91
N GLN A 2 15.62 40.26 -42.05
CA GLN A 2 15.76 39.47 -40.82
C GLN A 2 14.45 39.57 -40.03
N LEU A 3 13.66 38.49 -40.12
CA LEU A 3 12.55 38.20 -39.21
C LEU A 3 13.18 37.63 -37.93
N THR A 4 12.96 38.26 -36.79
CA THR A 4 13.23 37.65 -35.48
C THR A 4 11.89 37.32 -34.81
N ILE A 5 11.55 36.03 -34.88
CA ILE A 5 10.43 35.42 -34.17
C ILE A 5 10.89 35.16 -32.73
N LEU A 6 10.31 35.88 -31.77
CA LEU A 6 10.47 35.60 -30.34
C LEU A 6 9.41 34.58 -29.92
N LEU A 7 9.82 33.31 -29.87
CA LEU A 7 9.06 32.22 -29.24
C LEU A 7 9.21 32.34 -27.72
N ILE A 8 8.14 32.77 -27.05
CA ILE A 8 8.02 32.71 -25.59
C ILE A 8 7.66 31.27 -25.22
N ILE A 9 8.66 30.48 -24.82
CA ILE A 9 8.45 29.16 -24.22
C ILE A 9 7.96 29.40 -22.79
N GLN A 10 6.69 29.12 -22.52
CA GLN A 10 6.16 29.04 -21.16
C GLN A 10 6.72 27.77 -20.50
N THR A 11 7.67 27.94 -19.59
CA THR A 11 8.13 26.86 -18.71
C THR A 11 7.04 26.61 -17.66
N VAL A 12 6.25 25.57 -17.85
CA VAL A 12 5.38 25.04 -16.79
C VAL A 12 6.29 24.43 -15.73
N ALA A 13 6.49 25.15 -14.63
CA ALA A 13 7.16 24.62 -13.45
C ALA A 13 6.27 23.53 -12.85
N THR A 14 6.54 22.27 -13.21
CA THR A 14 5.98 21.12 -12.50
C THR A 14 6.58 21.13 -11.09
N ALA A 15 5.83 21.65 -10.13
CA ALA A 15 6.15 21.48 -8.72
C ALA A 15 6.16 19.97 -8.44
N ALA A 16 7.36 19.43 -8.21
CA ALA A 16 7.53 18.06 -7.77
C ALA A 16 6.82 17.92 -6.42
N PHE A 17 5.73 17.15 -6.41
CA PHE A 17 5.03 16.77 -5.20
C PHE A 17 5.98 15.86 -4.41
N SER A 18 6.78 16.44 -3.52
CA SER A 18 7.60 15.68 -2.60
C SER A 18 6.67 15.01 -1.60
N ILE A 19 6.32 13.75 -1.89
CA ILE A 19 5.71 12.87 -0.91
C ILE A 19 6.76 12.70 0.18
N ASN A 20 6.64 13.51 1.24
CA ASN A 20 7.29 13.20 2.49
C ASN A 20 6.67 11.88 2.95
N HIS A 21 7.31 10.77 2.59
CA HIS A 21 7.15 9.54 3.34
C HIS A 21 7.60 9.88 4.75
N THR A 22 6.65 10.23 5.60
CA THR A 22 6.79 10.12 7.03
C THR A 22 7.10 8.64 7.23
N ARG A 23 8.39 8.30 7.30
CA ARG A 23 8.82 7.03 7.88
C ARG A 23 8.09 7.01 9.21
N ALA A 24 7.08 6.16 9.33
CA ALA A 24 6.57 5.78 10.62
C ALA A 24 7.82 5.42 11.41
N VAL A 25 8.13 6.23 12.42
CA VAL A 25 9.18 5.89 13.35
C VAL A 25 8.60 4.68 14.06
N VAL A 26 8.88 3.50 13.49
CA VAL A 26 8.81 2.24 14.22
C VAL A 26 9.79 2.49 15.35
N ARG A 27 9.24 2.94 16.48
CA ARG A 27 9.96 3.08 17.72
C ARG A 27 10.62 1.71 17.86
N SER A 28 11.95 1.66 17.97
CA SER A 28 12.65 0.42 18.29
C SER A 28 12.19 0.02 19.70
N ILE A 29 11.02 -0.60 19.79
CA ILE A 29 10.50 -1.15 21.02
C ILE A 29 11.38 -2.38 21.24
N LYS A 30 12.18 -2.35 22.30
CA LYS A 30 12.88 -3.56 22.75
C LYS A 30 11.80 -4.55 23.16
N THR A 31 11.34 -5.39 22.24
CA THR A 31 10.48 -6.52 22.58
C THR A 31 10.63 -7.68 21.63
N ALA A 32 10.29 -8.86 22.18
CA ALA A 32 10.21 -10.20 21.58
C ALA A 32 11.41 -10.73 20.76
N LEU A 33 12.51 -9.99 20.67
CA LEU A 33 13.76 -10.35 19.97
C LEU A 33 14.39 -11.70 20.40
N ASN A 34 13.89 -12.37 21.44
CA ASN A 34 14.57 -13.49 22.07
C ASN A 34 13.89 -14.87 21.90
N TYR A 35 12.64 -14.97 21.40
CA TYR A 35 11.95 -16.27 21.31
C TYR A 35 12.24 -17.00 19.99
N HIS A 36 11.93 -16.33 18.88
CA HIS A 36 12.35 -16.71 17.53
C HIS A 36 12.95 -15.48 16.89
N PRO A 37 14.23 -15.16 17.16
CA PRO A 37 14.86 -13.95 16.64
C PRO A 37 14.66 -13.88 15.13
N GLU A 38 14.82 -14.99 14.40
CA GLU A 38 14.64 -15.02 12.96
C GLU A 38 13.20 -14.72 12.52
N THR A 39 12.17 -15.38 13.10
CA THR A 39 10.76 -15.12 12.74
C THR A 39 10.32 -13.71 13.14
N PHE A 40 10.70 -13.26 14.34
CA PHE A 40 10.32 -11.94 14.84
C PHE A 40 11.04 -10.83 14.07
N GLU A 41 12.36 -10.95 13.85
CA GLU A 41 13.11 -9.99 13.02
C GLU A 41 12.57 -9.97 11.60
N ARG A 42 12.28 -11.13 11.00
CA ARG A 42 11.69 -11.20 9.66
C ARG A 42 10.32 -10.55 9.60
N ALA A 43 9.46 -10.80 10.60
CA ALA A 43 8.17 -10.15 10.74
C ALA A 43 8.30 -8.63 10.87
N VAL A 44 9.25 -8.14 11.66
CA VAL A 44 9.54 -6.71 11.79
C VAL A 44 10.02 -6.12 10.46
N ASP A 45 10.88 -6.81 9.72
CA ASP A 45 11.35 -6.38 8.40
C ASP A 45 10.19 -6.27 7.41
N CYS A 46 9.31 -7.27 7.38
CA CYS A 46 8.12 -7.29 6.53
C CYS A 46 7.14 -6.16 6.87
N ALA A 47 6.89 -5.94 8.17
CA ALA A 47 5.99 -4.90 8.67
C ALA A 47 6.56 -3.48 8.44
N SER A 48 7.89 -3.33 8.51
CA SER A 48 8.55 -2.04 8.32
C SER A 48 8.66 -1.64 6.85
N ASN A 49 8.58 -2.60 5.93
CA ASN A 49 8.77 -2.39 4.50
C ASN A 49 7.59 -2.96 3.70
N TYR A 50 6.53 -2.17 3.56
CA TYR A 50 5.34 -2.55 2.80
C TYR A 50 5.70 -3.02 1.38
N GLY A 51 5.28 -4.24 1.02
CA GLY A 51 5.52 -4.85 -0.29
C GLY A 51 6.86 -5.58 -0.44
N MET A 52 7.70 -5.62 0.60
CA MET A 52 8.92 -6.44 0.61
C MET A 52 8.62 -7.93 0.69
N CYS A 53 7.63 -8.29 1.51
CA CYS A 53 7.18 -9.67 1.70
C CYS A 53 5.89 -9.90 0.92
N ASP A 54 5.79 -11.08 0.31
CA ASP A 54 4.57 -11.53 -0.36
C ASP A 54 3.49 -11.92 0.65
N VAL A 55 2.26 -12.08 0.16
CA VAL A 55 1.10 -12.37 1.01
C VAL A 55 1.26 -13.68 1.76
N ASP A 56 1.81 -14.72 1.13
CA ASP A 56 1.98 -16.03 1.76
C ASP A 56 2.99 -15.94 2.92
N GLU A 57 4.09 -15.23 2.72
CA GLU A 57 5.09 -14.96 3.76
C GLU A 57 4.48 -14.18 4.93
N LEU A 58 3.71 -13.12 4.65
CA LEU A 58 3.03 -12.33 5.70
C LEU A 58 2.08 -13.18 6.54
N LEU A 59 1.28 -14.04 5.90
CA LEU A 59 0.31 -14.91 6.56
C LEU A 59 1.00 -16.01 7.39
N ASN A 60 2.08 -16.58 6.87
CA ASN A 60 2.85 -17.59 7.61
C ASN A 60 3.54 -16.99 8.83
N LEU A 61 4.16 -15.81 8.70
CA LEU A 61 4.80 -15.12 9.82
C LEU A 61 3.78 -14.71 10.90
N ALA A 62 2.61 -14.19 10.49
CA ALA A 62 1.53 -13.87 11.42
C ALA A 62 1.09 -15.11 12.23
N LYS A 63 0.87 -16.22 11.52
CA LYS A 63 0.51 -17.49 12.15
C LYS A 63 1.57 -17.99 13.12
N ASP A 64 2.84 -17.95 12.74
CA ASP A 64 3.95 -18.39 13.60
C ASP A 64 4.03 -17.54 14.89
N LEU A 65 3.70 -16.24 14.82
CA LEU A 65 3.61 -15.35 15.97
C LEU A 65 2.40 -15.69 16.87
N GLU A 66 1.24 -16.01 16.30
CA GLU A 66 0.03 -16.36 17.06
C GLU A 66 0.09 -17.74 17.74
N GLU A 67 0.70 -18.73 17.07
CA GLU A 67 0.74 -20.11 17.58
C GLU A 67 1.63 -20.24 18.82
N TYR A 68 2.54 -19.30 19.06
CA TYR A 68 3.39 -19.36 20.23
C TYR A 68 2.59 -19.12 21.53
N GLN A 69 2.70 -20.08 22.45
CA GLN A 69 2.17 -20.01 23.81
C GLN A 69 3.33 -20.07 24.80
N GLY A 70 3.56 -18.99 25.54
CA GLY A 70 4.59 -18.93 26.57
C GLY A 70 5.11 -17.52 26.81
N CYS A 71 6.10 -17.46 27.69
CA CYS A 71 6.96 -16.30 27.88
C CYS A 71 8.40 -16.78 27.87
N PHE A 72 9.24 -16.13 27.08
CA PHE A 72 10.65 -16.52 26.97
C PHE A 72 11.51 -16.07 28.16
N TYR A 73 11.09 -15.04 28.88
CA TYR A 73 11.87 -14.57 30.03
C TYR A 73 11.72 -15.56 31.19
N GLU A 74 12.58 -16.58 31.24
CA GLU A 74 12.62 -17.59 32.31
C GLU A 74 12.78 -16.93 33.71
N ASP A 75 13.48 -15.79 33.77
CA ASP A 75 13.66 -14.94 34.97
C ASP A 75 12.89 -13.61 34.89
N GLY A 76 12.00 -13.47 33.90
CA GLY A 76 11.30 -12.22 33.62
C GLY A 76 10.27 -11.87 34.68
N SER A 77 10.08 -10.56 34.89
CA SER A 77 8.86 -10.11 35.53
C SER A 77 7.65 -10.51 34.68
N GLU A 78 6.52 -10.76 35.34
CA GLU A 78 5.22 -10.97 34.70
C GLU A 78 4.92 -9.88 33.65
N GLU A 79 5.32 -8.64 33.92
CA GLU A 79 5.21 -7.51 33.00
C GLU A 79 5.98 -7.69 31.68
N ALA A 80 7.18 -8.27 31.73
CA ALA A 80 7.97 -8.52 30.52
C ALA A 80 7.32 -9.58 29.64
N CYS A 81 6.69 -10.58 30.26
CA CYS A 81 5.95 -11.63 29.58
C CYS A 81 4.67 -11.12 28.93
N LEU A 82 3.89 -10.32 29.65
CA LEU A 82 2.68 -9.69 29.11
C LEU A 82 3.03 -8.79 27.93
N LYS A 83 4.06 -7.96 28.09
CA LYS A 83 4.53 -7.08 27.02
C LYS A 83 4.97 -7.85 25.78
N GLU A 84 5.70 -8.95 25.95
CA GLU A 84 6.13 -9.80 24.82
C GLU A 84 4.95 -10.44 24.09
N ALA A 85 3.94 -10.90 24.82
CA ALA A 85 2.70 -11.41 24.22
C ALA A 85 1.97 -10.32 23.43
N ASP A 86 1.81 -9.13 24.03
CA ASP A 86 1.15 -7.98 23.38
C ASP A 86 1.89 -7.56 22.09
N ASP A 87 3.23 -7.43 22.14
CA ASP A 87 4.02 -7.05 20.96
C ASP A 87 3.95 -8.10 19.83
N ARG A 88 3.83 -9.38 20.19
CA ARG A 88 3.69 -10.48 19.23
C ARG A 88 2.32 -10.46 18.55
N GLU A 89 1.26 -10.23 19.33
CA GLU A 89 -0.10 -10.08 18.84
C GLU A 89 -0.24 -8.86 17.92
N ASP A 90 0.29 -7.70 18.35
CA ASP A 90 0.29 -6.47 17.56
C ASP A 90 1.01 -6.66 16.22
N LEU A 91 2.17 -7.32 16.23
CA LEU A 91 2.92 -7.59 15.01
C LEU A 91 2.18 -8.57 14.09
N SER A 92 1.59 -9.64 14.63
CA SER A 92 0.76 -10.57 13.83
C SER A 92 -0.36 -9.83 13.12
N ASN A 93 -1.13 -9.04 13.88
CA ASN A 93 -2.27 -8.27 13.36
C ASN A 93 -1.84 -7.28 12.25
N LEU A 94 -0.67 -6.65 12.40
CA LEU A 94 -0.13 -5.76 11.38
C LEU A 94 0.23 -6.49 10.08
N LEU A 95 0.82 -7.68 10.18
CA LEU A 95 1.16 -8.50 9.01
C LEU A 95 -0.11 -8.98 8.29
N LEU A 96 -1.13 -9.42 9.03
CA LEU A 96 -2.44 -9.80 8.46
C LEU A 96 -3.06 -8.63 7.70
N LEU A 97 -3.10 -7.44 8.30
CA LEU A 97 -3.62 -6.23 7.65
C LEU A 97 -2.84 -5.88 6.39
N GLN A 98 -1.51 -5.99 6.43
CA GLN A 98 -0.67 -5.76 5.27
C GLN A 98 -0.98 -6.74 4.13
N GLY A 99 -1.15 -8.03 4.44
CA GLY A 99 -1.52 -9.06 3.47
C GLY A 99 -2.87 -8.79 2.82
N GLU A 100 -3.89 -8.44 3.61
CA GLU A 100 -5.21 -8.07 3.10
C GLU A 100 -5.15 -6.87 2.15
N MET A 101 -4.38 -5.85 2.51
CA MET A 101 -4.22 -4.65 1.68
C MET A 101 -3.53 -4.96 0.36
N GLN A 102 -2.52 -5.83 0.37
CA GLN A 102 -1.83 -6.27 -0.85
C GLN A 102 -2.78 -7.06 -1.77
N GLU A 103 -3.57 -7.99 -1.21
CA GLU A 103 -4.57 -8.74 -1.96
C GLU A 103 -5.61 -7.82 -2.60
N ARG A 104 -6.20 -6.91 -1.82
CA ARG A 104 -7.16 -5.92 -2.35
C ARG A 104 -6.55 -5.07 -3.46
N MET A 105 -5.29 -4.66 -3.31
CA MET A 105 -4.58 -3.89 -4.33
C MET A 105 -4.35 -4.73 -5.61
N ARG A 106 -4.05 -6.02 -5.47
CA ARG A 106 -3.94 -6.95 -6.60
C ARG A 106 -5.27 -7.07 -7.34
N TYR A 107 -6.37 -7.34 -6.63
CA TYR A 107 -7.71 -7.37 -7.20
C TYR A 107 -8.07 -6.07 -7.92
N PHE A 108 -7.75 -4.91 -7.34
CA PHE A 108 -7.99 -3.62 -7.96
C PHE A 108 -7.20 -3.42 -9.26
N LYS A 109 -5.94 -3.86 -9.30
CA LYS A 109 -5.07 -3.75 -10.48
C LYS A 109 -5.49 -4.72 -11.58
N GLU A 110 -5.78 -5.97 -11.24
CA GLU A 110 -6.05 -7.04 -12.20
C GLU A 110 -7.51 -7.05 -12.69
N GLY A 111 -8.44 -6.72 -11.80
CA GLY A 111 -9.87 -6.74 -12.05
C GLY A 111 -10.49 -5.40 -11.79
N ASN A 112 -9.99 -4.33 -12.43
CA ASN A 112 -10.55 -2.98 -12.33
C ASN A 112 -11.98 -2.96 -12.91
N LEU A 113 -12.92 -3.50 -12.14
CA LEU A 113 -14.35 -3.61 -12.46
C LEU A 113 -14.91 -2.22 -12.78
N PHE A 114 -14.41 -1.22 -12.05
CA PHE A 114 -14.76 0.18 -12.24
C PHE A 114 -14.22 0.74 -13.56
N ALA A 115 -13.07 0.28 -14.07
CA ALA A 115 -12.57 0.77 -15.35
C ALA A 115 -13.49 0.41 -16.51
N TYR A 116 -14.08 -0.79 -16.50
CA TYR A 116 -15.03 -1.17 -17.54
C TYR A 116 -16.27 -0.27 -17.51
N ASP A 117 -16.88 -0.10 -16.33
CA ASP A 117 -18.09 0.71 -16.19
C ASP A 117 -17.84 2.20 -16.45
N VAL A 118 -16.71 2.74 -15.99
CA VAL A 118 -16.32 4.14 -16.23
C VAL A 118 -16.01 4.36 -17.71
N GLN A 119 -15.33 3.42 -18.37
CA GLN A 119 -15.03 3.54 -19.80
C GLN A 119 -16.31 3.44 -20.62
N ALA A 120 -17.21 2.50 -20.32
CA ALA A 120 -18.50 2.39 -21.01
C ALA A 120 -19.33 3.67 -20.85
N TYR A 121 -19.36 4.25 -19.65
CA TYR A 121 -20.06 5.52 -19.39
C TYR A 121 -19.45 6.68 -20.18
N ARG A 122 -18.12 6.75 -20.24
CA ARG A 122 -17.40 7.77 -21.01
C ARG A 122 -17.62 7.62 -22.51
N ASP A 123 -17.54 6.40 -23.04
CA ASP A 123 -17.77 6.11 -24.47
C ASP A 123 -19.21 6.47 -24.89
N MET A 124 -20.19 6.28 -24.00
CA MET A 124 -21.57 6.72 -24.24
C MET A 124 -21.65 8.25 -24.34
N HIS A 125 -21.05 8.99 -23.40
CA HIS A 125 -21.05 10.45 -23.43
C HIS A 125 -20.30 11.01 -24.63
N ASP A 126 -19.13 10.47 -24.95
CA ASP A 126 -18.33 10.91 -26.09
C ASP A 126 -19.11 10.67 -27.41
N ARG A 127 -19.85 9.57 -27.51
CA ARG A 127 -20.74 9.29 -28.65
C ARG A 127 -21.91 10.26 -28.71
N ASP A 128 -22.57 10.52 -27.59
CA ASP A 128 -23.73 11.41 -27.56
C ASP A 128 -23.30 12.86 -27.89
N GLU A 129 -22.16 13.33 -27.37
CA GLU A 129 -21.57 14.62 -27.73
C GLU A 129 -21.18 14.69 -29.22
N PHE A 130 -20.65 13.61 -29.78
CA PHE A 130 -20.36 13.53 -31.21
C PHE A 130 -21.63 13.63 -32.06
N MET A 131 -22.68 12.90 -31.69
CA MET A 131 -23.97 12.93 -32.40
C MET A 131 -24.61 14.30 -32.34
N ASP A 132 -24.59 14.98 -31.19
CA ASP A 132 -25.11 16.33 -31.04
C ASP A 132 -24.37 17.36 -31.92
N LYS A 133 -23.06 17.17 -32.13
CA LYS A 133 -22.26 18.06 -33.00
C LYS A 133 -22.57 17.88 -34.49
N ILE A 134 -22.89 16.67 -34.93
CA ILE A 134 -23.16 16.39 -36.35
C ILE A 134 -24.65 16.48 -36.71
N ALA A 135 -25.55 16.44 -35.71
CA ALA A 135 -26.99 16.56 -35.92
C ALA A 135 -27.42 17.78 -36.75
N PRO A 136 -26.80 18.98 -36.62
CA PRO A 136 -27.13 20.14 -37.47
C PRO A 136 -26.70 19.99 -38.93
N ASP A 137 -25.65 19.21 -39.20
CA ASP A 137 -25.10 18.98 -40.54
C ASP A 137 -25.79 17.80 -41.25
N LEU A 138 -26.57 17.01 -40.50
CA LEU A 138 -27.36 15.86 -40.96
C LEU A 138 -28.81 16.22 -41.28
N ASP A 139 -29.14 17.51 -41.42
CA ASP A 139 -30.49 17.95 -41.80
C ASP A 139 -30.83 17.45 -43.23
N VAL A 140 -31.56 16.32 -43.28
CA VAL A 140 -32.19 15.70 -44.47
C VAL A 140 -33.70 15.71 -44.29
#